data_AF-A0AAD7JGX1-F1
#
_entry.id   AF-A0AAD7JGX1-F1
#
_cell.length_a   1.000
_cell.length_b   1.000
_cell.length_c   1.000
_cell.angle_alpha   90.00
_cell.angle_beta   90.00
_cell.angle_gamma   90.00
#
_symmetry.space_group_name_H-M   'P 1'
#
loop_
_entity.id
_entity.type
_entity.pdbx_description
1 polymer ?
#
loop_
_entity_poly.entity_id
_entity_poly.type
_entity_poly.pdbx_seq_one_letter_code
_entity_poly.pdbx_strand_id
1 'polypeptide(L)'
;RLGGAIEAVAHIFGIELWHTLSRRTVGRIALEGLLMARMQLSFELKHAEGNSDSMSCRKLNYQSHHIHMRVPVGQDAQGNIVLSKLAKVRFAGVELTPDHSAVTSKRTWLKVFNDMMEAFNSSPLAQRVGALDFRLICHHLRGMCGDH
;
A
#
# COMPACT_ATOMS: atom_id res chain seq x y z
N ARG A 1 -0.82 -18.78 -20.36
CA ARG A 1 0.14 -19.89 -20.61
C ARG A 1 1.53 -19.62 -20.02
N LEU A 2 1.68 -18.66 -19.10
CA LEU A 2 2.99 -18.28 -18.53
C LEU A 2 3.59 -19.38 -17.64
N GLY A 3 2.78 -20.07 -16.83
CA GLY A 3 3.25 -21.17 -15.96
C GLY A 3 3.94 -22.30 -16.73
N GLY A 4 3.31 -22.80 -17.80
CA GLY A 4 3.91 -23.85 -18.63
C GLY A 4 5.18 -23.42 -19.37
N ALA A 5 5.34 -22.12 -19.67
CA ALA A 5 6.59 -21.61 -20.24
C ALA A 5 7.73 -21.60 -19.21
N ILE A 6 7.43 -21.27 -17.95
CA ILE A 6 8.40 -21.31 -16.85
C ILE A 6 8.82 -22.75 -16.55
N GLU A 7 7.88 -23.69 -16.55
CA GLU A 7 8.16 -25.12 -16.40
C GLU A 7 9.06 -25.66 -17.52
N ALA A 8 8.75 -25.32 -18.78
CA ALA A 8 9.58 -25.74 -19.92
C ALA A 8 11.01 -25.19 -19.85
N VAL A 9 11.17 -23.92 -19.46
CA VAL A 9 12.51 -23.30 -19.30
C VAL A 9 13.27 -23.93 -18.13
N ALA A 10 12.63 -24.12 -16.97
CA ALA A 10 13.26 -24.73 -15.81
C ALA A 10 13.78 -26.15 -16.13
N HIS A 11 12.98 -26.93 -16.87
CA HIS A 11 13.37 -28.27 -17.30
C HIS A 11 14.57 -28.27 -18.27
N ILE A 12 14.67 -27.29 -19.18
CA ILE A 12 15.85 -27.13 -20.07
C ILE A 12 17.13 -26.89 -19.24
N PHE A 13 17.02 -26.18 -18.12
CA PHE A 13 18.15 -25.91 -17.22
C PHE A 13 18.38 -27.01 -16.16
N GLY A 14 17.66 -28.15 -16.24
CA GLY A 14 17.79 -29.24 -15.27
C GLY A 14 17.25 -28.91 -13.88
N ILE A 15 16.41 -27.87 -13.77
CA ILE A 15 15.76 -27.47 -12.51
C ILE A 15 14.41 -28.18 -12.43
N GLU A 16 14.27 -29.04 -11.43
CA GLU A 16 13.01 -29.71 -11.14
C GLU A 16 12.13 -28.82 -10.27
N LEU A 17 10.97 -28.40 -10.81
CA LEU A 17 10.00 -27.60 -10.07
C LEU A 17 9.07 -28.52 -9.30
N TRP A 18 9.24 -28.60 -7.98
CA TRP A 18 8.52 -29.57 -7.16
C TRP A 18 7.05 -29.20 -7.00
N HIS A 19 6.72 -27.91 -6.91
CA HIS A 19 5.37 -27.41 -6.71
C HIS A 19 5.15 -26.18 -7.58
N THR A 20 4.06 -26.16 -8.35
CA THR A 20 3.62 -24.98 -9.09
C THR A 20 2.30 -24.46 -8.54
N LEU A 21 2.24 -23.14 -8.31
CA LEU A 21 1.03 -22.51 -7.80
C LEU A 21 -0.03 -22.50 -8.90
N SER A 22 -1.23 -23.00 -8.58
CA SER A 22 -2.34 -22.95 -9.51
C SER A 22 -2.68 -21.51 -9.90
N ARG A 23 -3.21 -21.30 -11.11
CA ARG A 23 -3.72 -19.98 -11.55
C ARG A 23 -4.71 -19.37 -10.55
N ARG A 24 -5.55 -20.21 -9.92
CA ARG A 24 -6.49 -19.79 -8.88
C ARG A 24 -5.74 -19.27 -7.65
N THR A 25 -4.72 -19.99 -7.17
CA THR A 25 -3.91 -19.58 -6.02
C THR A 25 -3.18 -18.27 -6.28
N VAL A 26 -2.55 -18.12 -7.44
CA VAL A 26 -1.90 -16.87 -7.84
C VAL A 26 -2.91 -15.72 -7.91
N GLY A 27 -4.09 -15.95 -8.47
CA GLY A 27 -5.16 -14.96 -8.51
C GLY A 27 -5.61 -14.52 -7.11
N ARG A 28 -5.76 -15.47 -6.18
CA ARG A 28 -6.09 -15.16 -4.78
C ARG A 28 -4.96 -14.38 -4.10
N ILE A 29 -3.71 -14.77 -4.27
CA ILE A 29 -2.56 -14.03 -3.71
C ILE A 29 -2.56 -12.58 -4.21
N ALA A 30 -2.79 -12.36 -5.51
CA ALA A 30 -2.82 -11.02 -6.05
C ALA A 30 -3.99 -10.18 -5.50
N LEU A 31 -5.20 -10.74 -5.46
CA LEU A 31 -6.40 -10.01 -5.03
C LEU A 31 -6.47 -9.84 -3.51
N GLU A 32 -6.34 -10.94 -2.76
CA GLU A 32 -6.41 -10.96 -1.31
C GLU A 32 -5.18 -10.27 -0.70
N GLY A 33 -3.99 -10.49 -1.27
CA GLY A 33 -2.76 -9.83 -0.79
C GLY A 33 -2.82 -8.31 -0.92
N LEU A 34 -3.33 -7.80 -2.04
CA LEU A 34 -3.53 -6.36 -2.23
C LEU A 34 -4.58 -5.80 -1.27
N LEU A 35 -5.70 -6.50 -1.11
CA LEU A 35 -6.75 -6.10 -0.17
C LEU A 35 -6.21 -6.04 1.27
N MET A 36 -5.48 -7.08 1.69
CA MET A 36 -4.87 -7.14 3.03
C MET A 36 -3.83 -6.03 3.23
N ALA A 37 -3.02 -5.74 2.22
CA ALA A 37 -2.07 -4.63 2.27
C ALA A 37 -2.78 -3.28 2.46
N ARG A 38 -3.87 -3.04 1.72
CA ARG A 38 -4.69 -1.83 1.87
C ARG A 38 -5.31 -1.75 3.26
N MET A 39 -5.89 -2.85 3.77
CA MET A 39 -6.46 -2.89 5.11
C MET A 39 -5.41 -2.59 6.20
N GLN A 40 -4.23 -3.18 6.10
CA GLN A 40 -3.14 -2.93 7.03
C GLN A 40 -2.71 -1.46 6.99
N LEU A 41 -2.47 -0.91 5.80
CA LEU A 41 -2.08 0.49 5.65
C LEU A 41 -3.14 1.44 6.18
N SER A 42 -4.42 1.18 5.94
CA SER A 42 -5.53 1.97 6.47
C SER A 42 -5.61 1.93 8.00
N PHE A 43 -5.41 0.75 8.58
CA PHE A 43 -5.38 0.59 10.04
C PHE A 43 -4.19 1.33 10.66
N GLU A 44 -3.00 1.22 10.05
CA GLU A 44 -1.83 1.93 10.53
C GLU A 44 -2.03 3.45 10.38
N LEU A 45 -2.55 3.93 9.25
CA LEU A 45 -2.76 5.36 8.98
C LEU A 45 -3.73 5.97 9.98
N LYS A 46 -4.79 5.23 10.34
CA LYS A 46 -5.76 5.65 11.34
C LYS A 46 -5.14 6.00 12.69
N HIS A 47 -4.11 5.27 13.08
CA HIS A 47 -3.50 5.37 14.40
C HIS A 47 -2.12 6.02 14.38
N ALA A 48 -1.63 6.39 13.20
CA ALA A 48 -0.28 6.90 13.03
C ALA A 48 -0.20 8.41 13.15
N GLU A 49 0.98 8.87 13.55
CA GLU A 49 1.44 10.25 13.42
C GLU A 49 2.55 10.26 12.35
N GLY A 50 2.40 11.06 11.28
CA GLY A 50 3.40 11.11 10.20
C GLY A 50 3.00 11.88 8.94
N ASN A 51 3.95 12.02 8.01
CA ASN A 51 3.82 12.75 6.75
C ASN A 51 3.93 11.78 5.55
N SER A 52 3.24 12.06 4.45
CA SER A 52 3.35 11.29 3.19
C SER A 52 4.30 11.96 2.20
N ASP A 53 5.04 11.16 1.40
CA ASP A 53 5.97 11.68 0.39
C ASP A 53 5.94 10.84 -0.92
N SER A 54 6.22 11.48 -2.05
CA SER A 54 6.23 10.84 -3.37
C SER A 54 7.61 10.91 -4.00
N MET A 55 8.11 9.78 -4.50
CA MET A 55 9.35 9.74 -5.29
C MET A 55 9.04 9.45 -6.76
N SER A 56 9.49 10.34 -7.65
CA SER A 56 9.42 10.17 -9.11
C SER A 56 10.76 9.67 -9.67
N CYS A 57 10.70 8.87 -10.75
CA CYS A 57 11.90 8.40 -11.44
C CYS A 57 12.14 9.26 -12.69
N ARG A 58 13.25 10.01 -12.73
CA ARG A 58 13.60 10.85 -13.89
C ARG A 58 13.77 9.96 -15.14
N LYS A 59 12.99 10.23 -16.20
CA LYS A 59 12.92 9.53 -17.50
C LYS A 59 11.99 8.31 -17.59
N LEU A 60 11.23 7.98 -16.54
CA LEU A 60 10.19 6.95 -16.60
C LEU A 60 8.87 7.53 -16.06
N ASN A 61 7.78 7.30 -16.80
CA ASN A 61 6.46 7.89 -16.52
C ASN A 61 5.74 7.14 -15.38
N TYR A 62 6.41 6.91 -14.24
CA TYR A 62 5.76 6.35 -13.05
C TYR A 62 6.18 7.10 -11.79
N GLN A 63 5.27 7.13 -10.82
CA GLN A 63 5.49 7.62 -9.47
C GLN A 63 5.29 6.49 -8.47
N SER A 64 6.18 6.42 -7.49
CA SER A 64 6.09 5.51 -6.35
C SER A 64 5.67 6.28 -5.11
N HIS A 65 4.63 5.79 -4.43
CA HIS A 65 4.01 6.44 -3.30
C HIS A 65 4.50 5.80 -2.01
N HIS A 66 5.05 6.63 -1.11
CA HIS A 66 5.58 6.18 0.17
C HIS A 66 5.01 7.02 1.32
N ILE A 67 4.69 6.38 2.44
CA ILE A 67 4.17 7.07 3.63
C ILE A 67 5.18 6.87 4.76
N HIS A 68 5.62 7.97 5.36
CA HIS A 68 6.58 7.99 6.45
C HIS A 68 5.85 8.26 7.76
N MET A 69 5.65 7.22 8.57
CA MET A 69 4.82 7.36 9.76
C MET A 69 5.21 6.40 10.90
N ARG A 70 4.90 6.80 12.13
CA ARG A 70 5.04 5.91 13.30
C ARG A 70 3.85 4.96 13.31
N VAL A 71 4.12 3.65 13.29
CA VAL A 71 3.07 2.64 13.11
C VAL A 71 2.72 1.97 14.44
N PRO A 72 1.48 1.48 14.60
CA PRO A 72 1.11 0.60 15.72
C PRO A 72 2.05 -0.61 15.82
N VAL A 73 2.57 -0.88 17.02
CA VAL A 73 3.41 -2.07 17.30
C VAL A 73 2.80 -2.98 18.37
N GLY A 74 1.73 -2.55 19.03
CA GLY A 74 1.03 -3.32 20.04
C GLY A 74 0.10 -2.45 20.86
N GLN A 75 -0.34 -2.98 22.01
CA GLN A 75 -1.12 -2.25 23.00
C GLN A 75 -0.37 -2.25 24.33
N ASP A 76 -0.52 -1.18 25.11
CA ASP A 76 -0.04 -1.13 26.49
C ASP A 76 -0.97 -1.92 27.43
N ALA A 77 -0.63 -1.97 28.72
CA ALA A 77 -1.43 -2.67 29.73
C ALA A 77 -2.83 -2.07 29.93
N GLN A 78 -3.06 -0.86 29.42
CA GLN A 78 -4.32 -0.11 29.49
C GLN A 78 -5.13 -0.24 28.18
N GLY A 79 -4.62 -0.97 27.19
CA GLY A 79 -5.26 -1.18 25.89
C GLY A 79 -5.04 -0.05 24.88
N ASN A 80 -4.23 0.97 25.19
CA ASN A 80 -3.91 2.03 24.24
C ASN A 80 -2.91 1.53 23.21
N ILE A 81 -3.06 2.00 21.97
CA ILE A 81 -2.15 1.65 20.89
C ILE A 81 -0.78 2.29 21.12
N VAL A 82 0.26 1.46 21.13
CA VAL A 82 1.65 1.88 21.24
C VAL A 82 2.23 2.04 19.83
N LEU A 83 2.78 3.23 19.54
CA LEU A 83 3.43 3.52 18.27
C LEU A 83 4.92 3.19 18.30
N SER A 84 5.46 2.85 17.13
CA SER A 84 6.90 2.65 16.95
C SER A 84 7.71 3.88 17.35
N LYS A 85 8.90 3.67 17.92
CA LYS A 85 9.83 4.77 18.28
C LYS A 85 10.33 5.51 17.04
N LEU A 86 10.65 4.77 15.98
CA LEU A 86 11.10 5.31 14.69
C LEU A 86 9.95 5.26 13.69
N ALA A 87 9.91 6.24 12.78
CA ALA A 87 9.02 6.21 11.63
C ALA A 87 9.40 5.04 10.70
N LYS A 88 8.39 4.41 10.12
CA LYS A 88 8.56 3.37 9.09
C LYS A 88 8.09 3.91 7.75
N VAL A 89 8.74 3.46 6.69
CA VAL A 89 8.32 3.74 5.32
C VAL A 89 7.34 2.65 4.89
N ARG A 90 6.20 3.07 4.38
CA ARG A 90 5.16 2.22 3.84
C ARG A 90 4.95 2.50 2.37
N PHE A 91 5.07 1.46 1.55
CA PHE A 91 4.79 1.55 0.13
C PHE A 91 3.28 1.50 -0.10
N ALA A 92 2.73 2.53 -0.73
CA ALA A 92 1.30 2.66 -0.99
C ALA A 92 0.93 2.29 -2.44
N GLY A 93 1.90 2.24 -3.36
CA GLY A 93 1.68 1.80 -4.74
C GLY A 93 2.57 2.51 -5.75
N VAL A 94 2.59 1.96 -6.96
CA VAL A 94 3.17 2.60 -8.15
C VAL A 94 2.04 2.93 -9.11
N GLU A 95 2.06 4.14 -9.65
CA GLU A 95 1.09 4.59 -10.66
C GLU A 95 1.84 5.24 -11.83
N LEU A 96 1.29 5.09 -13.02
CA LEU A 96 1.82 5.74 -14.22
C LEU A 96 1.44 7.22 -14.20
N THR A 97 2.42 8.10 -14.36
CA THR A 97 2.21 9.54 -14.47
C THR A 97 2.75 10.02 -15.82
N PRO A 98 1.88 10.19 -16.83
CA PRO A 98 2.30 10.68 -18.15
C PRO A 98 2.77 12.14 -18.09
N ASP A 99 2.25 12.92 -17.16
CA ASP A 99 2.65 14.28 -16.85
C ASP A 99 3.11 14.34 -15.38
N HIS A 100 4.34 14.78 -15.13
CA HIS A 100 4.90 14.93 -13.78
C HIS A 100 4.33 16.17 -13.04
N SER A 101 3.08 16.54 -13.31
CA SER A 101 2.45 17.71 -12.71
C SER A 101 2.06 17.44 -11.25
N ALA A 102 2.16 18.47 -10.41
CA ALA A 102 1.72 18.39 -9.00
C ALA A 102 0.21 18.08 -8.88
N VAL A 103 -0.59 18.48 -9.87
CA VAL A 103 -2.03 18.18 -9.92
C VAL A 103 -2.25 16.68 -10.13
N THR A 104 -1.54 16.08 -11.08
CA THR A 104 -1.63 14.63 -11.35
C THR A 104 -1.15 13.84 -10.14
N SER A 105 -0.07 14.25 -9.47
CA SER A 105 0.40 13.57 -8.26
C SER A 105 -0.61 13.61 -7.10
N LYS A 106 -1.23 14.77 -6.85
CA LYS A 106 -2.30 14.89 -5.83
C LYS A 106 -3.51 14.03 -6.16
N ARG A 107 -3.93 14.00 -7.42
CA ARG A 107 -5.04 13.15 -7.87
C ARG A 107 -4.74 11.67 -7.67
N THR A 108 -3.50 11.25 -7.93
CA THR A 108 -3.07 9.87 -7.71
C THR A 108 -3.12 9.49 -6.23
N TRP A 109 -2.63 10.35 -5.33
CA TRP A 109 -2.77 10.13 -3.90
C TRP A 109 -4.24 10.05 -3.44
N LEU A 110 -5.10 10.94 -3.93
CA LEU A 110 -6.53 10.90 -3.62
C LEU A 110 -7.16 9.56 -4.02
N LYS A 111 -6.79 9.03 -5.19
CA LYS A 111 -7.23 7.69 -5.63
C LYS A 111 -6.73 6.60 -4.68
N VAL A 112 -5.44 6.58 -4.34
CA VAL A 112 -4.87 5.61 -3.41
C VAL A 112 -5.58 5.64 -2.06
N PHE A 113 -5.82 6.83 -1.50
CA PHE A 113 -6.51 6.97 -0.23
C PHE A 113 -8.00 6.60 -0.30
N ASN A 114 -8.70 6.93 -1.39
CA ASN A 114 -10.09 6.52 -1.58
C ASN A 114 -10.21 4.99 -1.65
N ASP A 115 -9.34 4.32 -2.40
CA ASP A 115 -9.30 2.85 -2.48
C ASP A 115 -9.05 2.23 -1.09
N MET A 116 -8.15 2.83 -0.31
CA MET A 116 -7.84 2.42 1.06
C MET A 116 -9.02 2.62 2.02
N MET A 117 -9.71 3.76 1.91
CA MET A 117 -10.91 4.06 2.70
C MET A 117 -12.05 3.11 2.36
N GLU A 118 -12.32 2.88 1.07
CA GLU A 118 -13.40 2.01 0.63
C GLU A 118 -13.19 0.58 1.14
N ALA A 119 -11.99 0.03 0.94
CA ALA A 119 -11.64 -1.30 1.42
C ALA A 119 -11.75 -1.42 2.95
N PHE A 120 -11.26 -0.40 3.69
CA PHE A 120 -11.26 -0.44 5.15
C PHE A 120 -12.65 -0.21 5.74
N ASN A 121 -13.36 0.83 5.30
CA ASN A 121 -14.66 1.22 5.84
C ASN A 121 -15.75 0.20 5.52
N SER A 122 -15.62 -0.56 4.42
CA SER A 122 -16.51 -1.68 4.10
C SER A 122 -16.20 -2.95 4.90
N SER A 123 -15.11 -2.97 5.67
CA SER A 123 -14.70 -4.17 6.41
C SER A 123 -15.32 -4.25 7.82
N PRO A 124 -15.51 -5.46 8.37
CA PRO A 124 -15.90 -5.62 9.78
C PRO A 124 -14.89 -5.07 10.79
N LEU A 125 -13.67 -4.74 10.37
CA LEU A 125 -12.68 -4.11 11.23
C LEU A 125 -13.07 -2.65 11.52
N ALA A 126 -13.55 -1.90 10.51
CA ALA A 126 -14.00 -0.52 10.69
C ALA A 126 -15.19 -0.40 11.66
N GLN A 127 -16.05 -1.42 11.75
CA GLN A 127 -17.12 -1.46 12.75
C GLN A 127 -16.59 -1.55 14.19
N ARG A 128 -15.41 -2.16 14.39
CA ARG A 128 -14.80 -2.37 15.71
C ARG A 128 -13.91 -1.22 16.15
N VAL A 129 -13.14 -0.66 15.22
CA VAL A 129 -12.15 0.39 15.54
C VAL A 129 -12.57 1.77 15.04
N GLY A 130 -13.76 1.88 14.44
CA GLY A 130 -14.29 3.07 13.78
C GLY A 130 -13.80 3.22 12.33
N ALA A 131 -14.53 3.97 11.52
CA ALA A 131 -14.17 4.26 10.14
C ALA A 131 -12.89 5.12 10.01
N LEU A 132 -12.25 5.05 8.85
CA LEU A 132 -11.22 5.98 8.41
C LEU A 132 -11.91 7.22 7.82
N ASP A 133 -11.55 8.40 8.33
CA ASP A 133 -12.09 9.69 7.90
C ASP A 133 -11.16 10.34 6.86
N PHE A 134 -11.75 10.92 5.81
CA PHE A 134 -11.07 11.70 4.79
C PHE A 134 -10.30 12.89 5.39
N ARG A 135 -10.76 13.45 6.51
CA ARG A 135 -10.04 14.54 7.20
C ARG A 135 -8.66 14.11 7.69
N LEU A 136 -8.51 12.87 8.13
CA LEU A 136 -7.24 12.30 8.55
C LEU A 136 -6.27 12.20 7.36
N ILE A 137 -6.79 11.79 6.20
CA ILE A 137 -6.05 11.74 4.94
C ILE A 137 -5.58 13.14 4.51
N CYS A 138 -6.46 14.15 4.59
CA CYS A 138 -6.07 15.53 4.32
C CYS A 138 -4.95 16.02 5.25
N HIS A 139 -4.93 15.58 6.51
CA HIS A 139 -3.87 15.92 7.44
C HIS A 139 -2.52 15.34 7.00
N HIS A 140 -2.48 14.07 6.58
CA HIS A 140 -1.24 13.46 6.05
C HIS A 140 -0.79 14.07 4.72
N LEU A 141 -1.74 14.42 3.84
CA LEU A 141 -1.46 15.09 2.56
C LEU A 141 -0.87 16.49 2.72
N ARG A 142 -1.15 17.20 3.81
CA ARG A 142 -0.56 18.53 4.09
C ARG A 142 0.95 18.49 4.23
N GLY A 143 1.53 17.33 4.58
CA GLY A 143 2.97 17.13 4.70
C GLY A 143 3.70 16.87 3.38
N MET A 144 2.99 16.80 2.24
CA MET A 144 3.62 16.56 0.94
C MET A 144 4.33 17.82 0.44
N CYS A 145 5.66 17.86 0.59
CA CYS A 145 6.53 18.88 -0.01
C CYS A 145 6.78 18.58 -1.49
N GLY A 146 5.73 18.66 -2.31
CA GLY A 146 5.87 18.66 -3.77
C GLY A 146 5.97 20.09 -4.28
N ASP A 147 7.14 20.73 -4.10
CA ASP A 147 7.51 21.91 -4.88
C ASP A 147 8.67 21.49 -5.79
N HIS A 148 8.35 21.30 -7.07
CA HIS A 148 9.31 21.05 -8.14
C HIS A 148 8.94 21.89 -9.34
#